data_AF-A0A1T4QFG8-F1
#
_entry.id   AF-A0A1T4QFG8-F1
#
_cell.length_a   1.000
_cell.length_b   1.000
_cell.length_c   1.000
_cell.angle_alpha   90.00
_cell.angle_beta   90.00
_cell.angle_gamma   90.00
#
_symmetry.space_group_name_H-M   'P 1'
#
loop_
_entity.id
_entity.type
_entity.pdbx_description
1 polymer ?
#
loop_
_entity_poly.entity_id
_entity_poly.type
_entity_poly.pdbx_seq_one_letter_code
_entity_poly.pdbx_strand_id
1 'polypeptide(L)' 'MIQIYGKENCSNCKILKNILDDRNIPYDYIEDIKTLMIIGSKEKIMSAPIISYNSNFYSMTKFLEVINL' A
#
# COMPACT_ATOMS: atom_id res chain seq x y z
N MET A 1 8.97 7.10 -5.20
CA MET A 1 8.08 6.22 -6.00
C MET A 1 7.19 5.46 -5.04
N ILE A 2 5.90 5.28 -5.35
CA ILE A 2 4.95 4.57 -4.48
C ILE A 2 5.16 3.06 -4.66
N GLN A 3 5.28 2.32 -3.56
CA GLN A 3 5.29 0.86 -3.61
C GLN A 3 4.18 0.31 -2.73
N ILE A 4 3.40 -0.62 -3.28
CA ILE A 4 2.25 -1.21 -2.62
C ILE A 4 2.58 -2.67 -2.31
N TYR A 5 2.73 -2.98 -1.03
CA TYR A 5 2.86 -4.35 -0.55
C TYR A 5 1.46 -4.93 -0.36
N GLY A 6 1.15 -5.93 -1.16
CA GLY A 6 -0.16 -6.57 -1.21
C GLY A 6 -0.09 -8.08 -1.01
N LYS A 7 -1.24 -8.72 -1.18
CA LYS A 7 -1.40 -10.17 -1.19
C LYS A 7 -2.52 -10.55 -2.15
N GLU A 8 -2.53 -11.81 -2.58
CA GLU A 8 -3.64 -12.36 -3.34
C GLU A 8 -4.99 -12.14 -2.64
N ASN A 9 -6.05 -11.98 -3.44
CA ASN A 9 -7.43 -11.81 -2.96
C ASN A 9 -7.61 -10.65 -1.95
N CYS A 10 -6.85 -9.57 -2.11
CA CYS A 10 -6.94 -8.37 -1.28
C CYS A 10 -7.87 -7.31 -1.91
N SER A 11 -9.09 -7.16 -1.39
CA SER A 11 -10.06 -6.16 -1.87
C SER A 11 -9.53 -4.73 -1.73
N ASN A 12 -8.94 -4.38 -0.59
CA ASN A 12 -8.37 -3.05 -0.36
C ASN A 12 -7.20 -2.73 -1.29
N CYS A 13 -6.41 -3.74 -1.67
CA CYS A 13 -5.31 -3.58 -2.62
C CYS A 13 -5.87 -3.24 -4.01
N LYS A 14 -6.93 -3.92 -4.45
CA LYS A 14 -7.62 -3.60 -5.71
C LYS A 14 -8.20 -2.19 -5.70
N ILE A 15 -8.86 -1.78 -4.62
CA ILE A 15 -9.43 -0.44 -4.49
C ILE A 15 -8.33 0.63 -4.57
N LEU A 16 -7.23 0.46 -3.83
CA LEU A 16 -6.11 1.41 -3.87
C LEU A 16 -5.50 1.52 -5.26
N LYS A 17 -5.27 0.38 -5.94
CA LYS A 17 -4.75 0.37 -7.32
C LYS A 17 -5.65 1.17 -8.25
N ASN A 18 -6.95 0.91 -8.24
CA ASN A 18 -7.91 1.65 -9.07
C ASN A 18 -7.87 3.15 -8.81
N ILE A 19 -7.81 3.59 -7.54
CA ILE A 19 -7.70 5.02 -7.19
C ILE A 19 -6.44 5.66 -7.80
N LEU A 20 -5.31 4.94 -7.80
CA LEU A 20 -4.05 5.43 -8.34
C LEU A 20 -4.05 5.41 -9.87
N ASP A 21 -4.58 4.33 -10.46
CA ASP A 21 -4.74 4.17 -11.91
C ASP A 21 -5.64 5.28 -12.49
N ASP A 22 -6.80 5.54 -11.87
CA ASP A 22 -7.75 6.60 -12.27
C ASP A 22 -7.13 8.01 -12.25
N ARG A 23 -6.09 8.20 -11.44
CA ARG A 23 -5.36 9.47 -11.29
C ARG A 23 -4.03 9.49 -12.04
N ASN A 24 -3.72 8.45 -12.81
CA ASN A 24 -2.43 8.27 -13.50
C ASN A 24 -1.21 8.41 -12.55
N ILE A 25 -1.35 7.95 -11.30
CA ILE A 25 -0.27 7.96 -10.32
C ILE A 25 0.51 6.64 -10.44
N PRO A 26 1.81 6.67 -10.82
CA PRO A 26 2.60 5.46 -10.98
C PRO A 26 2.92 4.81 -9.63
N TYR A 27 2.84 3.49 -9.58
CA TYR A 27 3.21 2.68 -8.43
C TYR A 27 3.79 1.33 -8.85
N ASP A 28 4.60 0.74 -7.97
CA ASP A 28 4.98 -0.67 -8.05
C ASP A 28 4.07 -1.50 -7.14
N TYR A 29 3.60 -2.64 -7.63
CA TYR A 29 2.87 -3.60 -6.80
C TYR A 29 3.77 -4.80 -6.48
N ILE A 30 3.97 -5.06 -5.20
CA ILE A 30 4.82 -6.14 -4.68
C ILE A 30 3.92 -7.14 -3.97
N GLU A 31 3.76 -8.31 -4.59
CA GLU A 31 3.02 -9.43 -4.02
C GLU A 31 3.98 -10.41 -3.34
N ASP A 32 4.50 -10.00 -2.18
CA ASP A 32 5.29 -10.88 -1.32
C ASP A 32 4.75 -10.83 0.12
N ILE A 33 4.09 -11.92 0.50
CA ILE A 33 3.45 -12.03 1.81
C ILE A 33 4.45 -11.98 2.96
N LYS A 34 5.68 -12.48 2.77
CA LYS A 34 6.72 -12.47 3.80
C LYS A 34 7.16 -11.04 4.09
N THR A 35 7.49 -10.28 3.04
CA THR A 35 7.87 -8.88 3.17
C THR A 35 6.73 -8.04 3.76
N LEU A 36 5.49 -8.25 3.29
CA LEU A 36 4.30 -7.61 3.85
C LEU A 36 4.17 -7.83 5.37
N MET A 37 4.32 -9.07 5.83
CA MET A 37 4.23 -9.40 7.27
C MET A 37 5.34 -8.76 8.08
N ILE A 38 6.59 -8.76 7.58
CA ILE A 38 7.74 -8.15 8.26
C ILE A 38 7.52 -6.64 8.43
N ILE A 39 7.13 -5.95 7.36
CA ILE A 39 6.86 -4.50 7.40
C ILE A 39 5.69 -4.21 8.32
N GLY A 40 4.58 -4.94 8.18
CA GLY A 40 3.38 -4.75 9.01
C GLY A 40 3.67 -4.91 10.50
N SER A 41 4.47 -5.90 10.89
CA SER A 41 4.88 -6.07 12.28
C SER A 41 5.75 -4.93 12.80
N LYS A 42 6.70 -4.45 11.99
CA LYS A 42 7.61 -3.37 12.38
C LYS A 42 6.89 -2.03 12.54
N GLU A 43 5.99 -1.74 11.61
CA GLU A 43 5.27 -0.46 11.50
C GLU A 43 3.94 -0.47 12.27
N LYS A 44 3.59 -1.60 12.89
CA LYS A 44 2.32 -1.84 13.59
C LYS A 44 1.08 -1.64 12.69
N ILE A 45 1.20 -2.05 11.42
CA ILE A 45 0.12 -2.04 10.43
C ILE A 45 -0.37 -3.47 10.22
N MET A 46 -1.60 -3.73 10.61
CA MET A 46 -2.14 -5.10 10.70
C MET A 46 -2.83 -5.61 9.42
N SER A 47 -2.98 -4.75 8.41
CA SER A 47 -3.77 -5.08 7.22
C SER A 47 -3.07 -4.64 5.94
N ALA A 48 -3.28 -5.40 4.87
CA ALA A 48 -2.88 -5.03 3.52
C ALA A 48 -3.91 -4.09 2.88
N PRO A 49 -3.49 -3.20 1.96
CA PRO A 49 -2.11 -2.97 1.55
C PRO A 49 -1.30 -2.16 2.56
N ILE A 50 0.03 -2.32 2.53
CA ILE A 50 0.99 -1.39 3.15
C ILE A 50 1.67 -0.60 2.04
N ILE A 51 1.76 0.71 2.20
CA ILE A 51 2.29 1.61 1.17
C ILE A 51 3.61 2.18 1.64
N SER A 52 4.69 1.96 0.88
CA SER A 52 5.95 2.69 1.03
C SER A 52 5.90 3.95 0.17
N TYR A 53 6.08 5.11 0.81
CA TYR A 53 6.13 6.40 0.14
C TYR A 53 6.98 7.37 0.95
N ASN A 54 7.90 8.08 0.29
CA ASN A 54 8.80 9.06 0.91
C ASN A 54 9.48 8.55 2.20
N SER A 55 10.07 7.35 2.12
CA SER A 55 10.78 6.68 3.23
C SER A 55 9.91 6.32 4.45
N ASN A 56 8.58 6.37 4.31
CA ASN A 56 7.62 6.02 5.35
C ASN A 56 6.71 4.89 4.87
N PHE A 57 6.13 4.18 5.83
CA PHE A 57 5.13 3.15 5.60
C PHE A 57 3.76 3.60 6.13
N TYR A 58 2.72 3.35 5.33
CA TYR A 58 1.37 3.79 5.63
C TYR A 58 0.37 2.64 5.47
N SER A 59 -0.68 2.67 6.30
CA SER A 59 -1.92 1.96 5.97
C SER A 59 -2.60 2.66 4.79
N MET A 60 -3.52 1.97 4.11
CA MET A 60 -4.29 2.57 3.00
C MET A 60 -4.96 3.90 3.39
N THR A 61 -5.70 3.94 4.51
CA THR A 61 -6.38 5.16 4.96
C THR A 61 -5.40 6.30 5.20
N LYS A 62 -4.29 6.01 5.89
CA LYS A 62 -3.30 7.06 6.19
C LYS A 62 -2.58 7.55 4.93
N PHE A 63 -2.33 6.65 3.99
CA PHE A 63 -1.72 7.00 2.74
C PHE A 63 -2.60 7.95 1.93
N LEU A 64 -3.90 7.66 1.81
CA LEU A 64 -4.84 8.54 1.10
C LEU A 64 -4.86 9.96 1.68
N GLU A 65 -4.85 10.09 3.02
CA GLU A 65 -4.69 11.39 3.67
C GLU A 65 -3.38 12.11 3.28
N VAL A 66 -2.25 11.38 3.23
CA VAL A 66 -0.93 11.95 2.91
C VAL A 66 -0.87 12.50 1.48
N ILE A 67 -1.56 11.87 0.55
CA ILE A 67 -1.60 12.29 -0.86
C ILE A 67 -2.84 13.15 -1.18
N ASN A 68 -3.60 13.57 -0.17
CA ASN A 68 -4.82 14.39 -0.29
C ASN A 68 -5.90 13.76 -1.18
N LEU A 69 -6.18 12.47 -0.97
CA LEU A 69 -7.19 11.69 -1.70
C LEU A 69 -8.32 11.15 -0.84
#